data_AF-A0A6N9BLF5-F1
#
_entry.id   AF-A0A6N9BLF5-F1
#
_cell.length_a   1.000
_cell.length_b   1.000
_cell.length_c   1.000
_cell.angle_alpha   90.00
_cell.angle_beta   90.00
_cell.angle_gamma   90.00
#
_symmetry.space_group_name_H-M   'P 1'
#
loop_
_entity.id
_entity.type
_entity.pdbx_description
1 polymer ?
#
loop_
_entity_poly.entity_id
_entity_poly.type
_entity_poly.pdbx_seq_one_letter_code
_entity_poly.pdbx_strand_id
1 'polypeptide(L)'
;LDAALEAHGAMPLPPYIKRPKGGDPGDRDAYQTVFAREPGSVAAPTAGLHFTPRLLAALDARGVERAAVTLHVGAGTFLPVRTEDPAEHRMHSEWGRITEGTAARIRGRRGRLVVAGTTALRLLEAAADASGAVAPWEGETDIFLRPGGREVRTADLLLTNFHLPRSTLFMLVAAFAGLERMRAAYAHAVQQRYRFFSYGDACLLERGE
;
A
#
# COMPACT_ATOMS: atom_id res chain seq x y z
N LEU A 1 5.98 27.91 -0.34
CA LEU A 1 6.33 26.75 -1.19
C LEU A 1 5.06 26.08 -1.69
N ASP A 2 4.14 25.72 -0.80
CA ASP A 2 2.87 25.04 -1.14
C ASP A 2 2.03 25.78 -2.17
N ALA A 3 1.80 27.10 -2.00
CA ALA A 3 1.08 27.90 -2.99
C ALA A 3 1.73 27.89 -4.39
N ALA A 4 3.06 27.74 -4.48
CA ALA A 4 3.77 27.64 -5.75
C ALA A 4 3.63 26.23 -6.36
N LEU A 5 3.61 25.19 -5.52
CA LEU A 5 3.33 23.82 -5.94
C LEU A 5 1.88 23.67 -6.41
N GLU A 6 0.92 24.34 -5.80
CA GLU A 6 -0.48 24.33 -6.26
C GLU A 6 -0.65 25.12 -7.57
N ALA A 7 0.04 26.25 -7.72
CA ALA A 7 -0.07 27.10 -8.91
C ALA A 7 0.69 26.55 -10.13
N HIS A 8 1.78 25.80 -9.91
CA HIS A 8 2.69 25.40 -10.99
C HIS A 8 3.02 23.90 -11.04
N GLY A 9 2.61 23.12 -10.04
CA GLY A 9 2.80 21.67 -10.00
C GLY A 9 1.78 20.91 -10.85
N ALA A 10 2.15 19.70 -11.25
CA ALA A 10 1.26 18.74 -11.88
C ALA A 10 1.21 17.46 -11.04
N MET A 11 0.11 16.72 -11.11
CA MET A 11 -0.04 15.47 -10.36
C MET A 11 1.05 14.46 -10.78
N PRO A 12 1.91 14.01 -9.85
CA PRO A 12 2.94 13.00 -10.14
C PRO A 12 2.31 11.62 -10.33
N LEU A 13 1.86 11.35 -11.56
CA LEU A 13 1.33 10.05 -11.95
C LEU A 13 2.46 9.02 -12.16
N PRO A 14 2.16 7.72 -12.01
CA PRO A 14 3.10 6.66 -12.36
C PRO A 14 3.61 6.81 -13.80
N PRO A 15 4.89 6.49 -14.08
CA PRO A 15 5.55 6.82 -15.35
C PRO A 15 4.94 6.12 -16.59
N TYR A 16 4.14 5.08 -16.39
CA TYR A 16 3.41 4.41 -17.47
C TYR A 16 2.16 5.17 -17.93
N ILE A 17 1.70 6.17 -17.16
CA ILE A 17 0.58 7.04 -17.53
C ILE A 17 1.13 8.27 -18.22
N LYS A 18 1.06 8.29 -19.54
CA LYS A 18 1.53 9.41 -20.34
C LYS A 18 0.49 10.52 -20.33
N ARG A 19 0.87 11.70 -19.81
CA ARG A 19 0.08 12.93 -19.89
C ARG A 19 0.77 13.97 -20.77
N PRO A 20 0.01 14.86 -21.44
CA PRO A 20 0.57 16.07 -22.04
C PRO A 20 1.32 16.91 -21.00
N LYS A 21 2.24 17.77 -21.45
CA LYS A 21 2.91 18.73 -20.56
C LYS A 21 1.85 19.58 -19.83
N GLY A 22 1.85 19.53 -18.49
CA GLY A 22 0.86 20.21 -17.65
C GLY A 22 -0.13 19.27 -16.94
N GLY A 23 -0.20 17.99 -17.29
CA GLY A 23 -1.14 17.04 -16.68
C GLY A 23 -2.58 17.17 -17.20
N ASP A 24 -3.50 16.33 -16.70
CA ASP A 24 -4.95 16.49 -16.90
C ASP A 24 -5.58 17.04 -15.61
N PRO A 25 -6.41 18.10 -15.65
CA PRO A 25 -7.09 18.62 -14.46
C PRO A 25 -7.87 17.56 -13.67
N GLY A 26 -8.45 16.57 -14.35
CA GLY A 26 -9.18 15.47 -13.72
C GLY A 26 -8.28 14.48 -12.96
N ASP A 27 -6.96 14.50 -13.18
CA ASP A 27 -6.03 13.62 -12.47
C ASP A 27 -5.98 13.93 -10.97
N ARG A 28 -6.18 15.20 -10.58
CA ARG A 28 -6.18 15.59 -9.16
C ARG A 28 -7.30 14.88 -8.40
N ASP A 29 -8.47 14.78 -9.00
CA ASP A 29 -9.65 14.16 -8.38
C ASP A 29 -9.61 12.64 -8.53
N ALA A 30 -9.21 12.14 -9.70
CA ALA A 30 -9.19 10.71 -10.00
C ALA A 30 -8.06 9.95 -9.28
N TYR A 31 -6.95 10.63 -8.95
CA TYR A 31 -5.81 10.06 -8.24
C TYR A 31 -5.86 10.36 -6.74
N GLN A 32 -7.06 10.44 -6.17
CA GLN A 32 -7.29 10.52 -4.73
C GLN A 32 -8.23 9.41 -4.29
N THR A 33 -7.93 8.84 -3.12
CA THR A 33 -8.78 7.78 -2.54
C THR A 33 -9.78 8.39 -1.58
N VAL A 34 -10.85 7.65 -1.29
CA VAL A 34 -11.80 7.97 -0.22
C VAL A 34 -11.18 8.04 1.19
N PHE A 35 -9.91 7.65 1.33
CA PHE A 35 -9.15 7.72 2.57
C PHE A 35 -8.20 8.91 2.65
N ALA A 36 -8.05 9.71 1.58
CA ALA A 36 -7.20 10.89 1.59
C ALA A 36 -7.72 11.94 2.58
N ARG A 37 -6.87 12.37 3.50
CA ARG A 37 -7.20 13.35 4.56
C ARG A 37 -6.12 14.39 4.78
N GLU A 38 -4.86 13.97 4.71
CA GLU A 38 -3.70 14.82 4.99
C GLU A 38 -2.85 14.98 3.72
N PRO A 39 -2.49 16.22 3.32
CA PRO A 39 -1.51 16.43 2.27
C PRO A 39 -0.13 15.97 2.75
N GLY A 40 0.70 15.42 1.85
CA GLY A 40 2.06 15.01 2.17
C GLY A 40 2.60 13.84 1.38
N SER A 41 1.72 13.05 0.75
CA SER A 41 2.13 11.94 -0.10
C SER A 41 2.22 12.31 -1.57
N VAL A 42 3.31 11.91 -2.22
CA VAL A 42 3.56 12.09 -3.66
C VAL A 42 2.82 11.04 -4.49
N ALA A 43 2.32 9.94 -3.90
CA ALA A 43 1.64 8.88 -4.63
C ALA A 43 0.38 8.41 -3.90
N ALA A 44 -0.71 8.22 -4.64
CA ALA A 44 -1.93 7.69 -4.07
C ALA A 44 -1.76 6.22 -3.66
N PRO A 45 -2.31 5.80 -2.49
CA PRO A 45 -2.36 4.39 -2.10
C PRO A 45 -3.41 3.67 -2.95
N THR A 46 -3.03 3.30 -4.16
CA THR A 46 -3.97 2.95 -5.25
C THR A 46 -4.86 1.72 -5.02
N ALA A 47 -4.52 0.85 -4.06
CA ALA A 47 -5.44 -0.17 -3.58
C ALA A 47 -6.72 0.43 -2.98
N GLY A 48 -6.61 1.63 -2.41
CA GLY A 48 -7.72 2.43 -1.88
C GLY A 48 -8.69 2.93 -2.95
N LEU A 49 -8.30 2.98 -4.23
CA LEU A 49 -9.18 3.41 -5.33
C LEU A 49 -10.32 2.42 -5.59
N HIS A 50 -10.19 1.17 -5.13
CA HIS A 50 -11.22 0.15 -5.23
C HIS A 50 -12.36 0.34 -4.21
N PHE A 51 -12.18 1.21 -3.22
CA PHE A 51 -13.21 1.49 -2.21
C PHE A 51 -14.14 2.59 -2.66
N THR A 52 -15.39 2.21 -2.91
CA THR A 52 -16.48 3.13 -3.20
C THR A 52 -17.29 3.43 -1.94
N PRO A 53 -18.00 4.57 -1.87
CA PRO A 53 -18.93 4.84 -0.77
C PRO A 53 -19.95 3.71 -0.57
N ARG A 54 -20.43 3.11 -1.68
CA ARG A 54 -21.32 1.94 -1.66
C ARG A 54 -20.67 0.72 -0.98
N LEU A 55 -19.42 0.42 -1.30
CA LEU A 55 -18.70 -0.69 -0.68
C LEU A 55 -18.46 -0.43 0.81
N LEU A 56 -18.03 0.77 1.17
CA LEU A 56 -17.81 1.15 2.57
C LEU A 56 -19.10 1.04 3.40
N ALA A 57 -20.23 1.51 2.87
CA ALA A 57 -21.52 1.36 3.53
C ALA A 57 -21.92 -0.13 3.70
N ALA A 58 -21.63 -0.98 2.71
CA ALA A 58 -21.91 -2.41 2.78
C ALA A 58 -21.02 -3.16 3.78
N LEU A 59 -19.80 -2.66 4.03
CA LEU A 59 -18.89 -3.15 5.07
C LEU A 59 -19.36 -2.69 6.46
N ASP A 60 -19.72 -1.42 6.61
CA ASP A 60 -20.24 -0.86 7.87
C ASP A 60 -21.53 -1.58 8.29
N ALA A 61 -22.45 -1.86 7.34
CA ALA A 61 -23.69 -2.61 7.60
C ALA A 61 -23.46 -4.07 8.04
N ARG A 62 -22.27 -4.62 7.78
CA ARG A 62 -21.84 -5.95 8.24
C ARG A 62 -21.06 -5.90 9.56
N GLY A 63 -20.92 -4.72 10.17
CA GLY A 63 -20.15 -4.53 11.40
C GLY A 63 -18.63 -4.62 11.20
N VAL A 64 -18.14 -4.42 9.97
CA VAL A 64 -16.70 -4.36 9.72
C VAL A 64 -16.15 -3.04 10.24
N GLU A 65 -15.33 -3.11 11.29
CA GLU A 65 -14.68 -1.93 11.85
C GLU A 65 -13.59 -1.37 10.92
N ARG A 66 -13.41 -0.05 10.98
CA ARG A 66 -12.41 0.67 10.17
C ARG A 66 -11.46 1.45 11.06
N ALA A 67 -10.18 1.38 10.72
CA ALA A 67 -9.10 2.14 11.34
C ALA A 67 -8.20 2.72 10.24
N ALA A 68 -7.65 3.90 10.48
CA ALA A 68 -6.82 4.61 9.51
C ALA A 68 -5.41 4.82 10.05
N VAL A 69 -4.43 4.72 9.15
CA VAL A 69 -3.02 5.04 9.37
C VAL A 69 -2.59 6.08 8.33
N THR A 70 -1.56 6.86 8.63
CA THR A 70 -1.01 7.86 7.71
C THR A 70 0.39 7.46 7.30
N LEU A 71 0.68 7.36 5.99
CA LEU A 71 2.04 7.24 5.48
C LEU A 71 2.25 8.28 4.36
N HIS A 72 3.34 9.03 4.46
CA HIS A 72 3.78 9.96 3.43
C HIS A 72 4.78 9.26 2.53
N VAL A 73 4.25 8.73 1.42
CA VAL A 73 5.06 8.14 0.35
C VAL A 73 5.80 9.24 -0.39
N GLY A 74 7.13 9.18 -0.40
CA GLY A 74 8.00 10.13 -1.10
C GLY A 74 8.19 9.81 -2.58
N ALA A 75 8.87 10.69 -3.32
CA ALA A 75 9.14 10.48 -4.75
C ALA A 75 10.04 9.26 -5.04
N GLY A 76 10.83 8.81 -4.04
CA GLY A 76 11.71 7.65 -4.15
C GLY A 76 10.97 6.33 -4.39
N THR A 77 9.68 6.25 -4.10
CA THR A 77 8.87 5.02 -4.22
C THR A 77 8.67 4.57 -5.66
N PHE A 78 8.89 5.44 -6.65
CA PHE A 78 8.87 5.09 -8.07
C PHE A 78 10.22 4.66 -8.63
N LEU A 79 11.29 4.68 -7.82
CA LEU A 79 12.61 4.30 -8.30
C LEU A 79 12.71 2.79 -8.46
N PRO A 80 13.26 2.29 -9.59
CA PRO A 80 13.42 0.86 -9.80
C PRO A 80 14.47 0.29 -8.84
N VAL A 81 14.32 -0.99 -8.47
CA VAL A 81 15.39 -1.74 -7.81
C VAL A 81 16.56 -1.84 -8.79
N ARG A 82 17.71 -1.30 -8.41
CA ARG A 82 18.93 -1.26 -9.24
C ARG A 82 19.95 -2.35 -8.89
N THR A 83 19.74 -3.07 -7.79
CA THR A 83 20.66 -4.12 -7.32
C THR A 83 20.23 -5.49 -7.85
N GLU A 84 21.20 -6.34 -8.17
CA GLU A 84 20.95 -7.71 -8.59
C GLU A 84 20.55 -8.60 -7.41
N ASP A 85 21.16 -8.37 -6.24
CA ASP A 85 20.73 -8.95 -4.98
C ASP A 85 19.69 -8.03 -4.29
N PRO A 86 18.44 -8.50 -4.07
CA PRO A 86 17.48 -7.77 -3.27
C PRO A 86 17.96 -7.49 -1.84
N ALA A 87 18.93 -8.25 -1.30
CA ALA A 87 19.45 -8.03 0.05
C ALA A 87 20.22 -6.73 0.20
N GLU A 88 20.79 -6.25 -0.90
CA GLU A 88 21.56 -5.01 -0.94
C GLU A 88 20.69 -3.79 -1.22
N HIS A 89 19.40 -4.00 -1.55
CA HIS A 89 18.48 -2.91 -1.81
C HIS A 89 18.11 -2.18 -0.52
N ARG A 90 18.44 -0.89 -0.46
CA ARG A 90 17.98 0.01 0.60
C ARG A 90 16.71 0.71 0.16
N MET A 91 15.66 0.57 0.97
CA MET A 91 14.41 1.31 0.76
C MET A 91 14.62 2.78 1.07
N HIS A 92 13.86 3.64 0.38
CA HIS A 92 13.74 5.02 0.80
C HIS A 92 12.90 5.10 2.07
N SER A 93 13.37 5.92 3.01
CA SER A 93 12.67 6.22 4.25
C SER A 93 11.37 6.96 3.95
N GLU A 94 10.27 6.52 4.57
CA GLU A 94 8.96 7.16 4.47
C GLU A 94 8.46 7.49 5.87
N TRP A 95 7.92 8.69 6.05
CA TRP A 95 7.32 9.09 7.33
C TRP A 95 5.93 8.48 7.47
N GLY A 96 5.59 8.01 8.67
CA GLY A 96 4.27 7.49 8.98
C GLY A 96 3.83 7.72 10.41
N ARG A 97 2.53 7.47 10.63
CA ARG A 97 1.88 7.65 11.92
C ARG A 97 0.74 6.65 12.12
N ILE A 98 0.72 6.05 13.31
CA ILE A 98 -0.35 5.27 13.88
C ILE A 98 -0.73 5.91 15.22
N THR A 99 -1.95 6.43 15.30
CA THR A 99 -2.45 7.04 16.55
C THR A 99 -2.73 5.97 17.62
N GLU A 100 -2.75 6.36 18.90
CA GLU A 100 -3.18 5.45 19.98
C GLU A 100 -4.57 4.87 19.71
N GLY A 101 -5.52 5.68 19.26
CA GLY A 101 -6.87 5.22 18.95
C GLY A 101 -6.89 4.15 17.84
N THR A 102 -6.07 4.31 16.79
CA THR A 102 -5.91 3.31 15.74
C THR A 102 -5.28 2.03 16.29
N ALA A 103 -4.18 2.14 17.04
CA ALA A 103 -3.48 1.00 17.60
C ALA A 103 -4.36 0.21 18.59
N ALA A 104 -5.09 0.91 19.47
CA ALA A 104 -6.04 0.30 20.39
C ALA A 104 -7.18 -0.44 19.67
N ARG A 105 -7.74 0.12 18.58
CA ARG A 105 -8.73 -0.57 17.75
C ARG A 105 -8.16 -1.84 17.12
N ILE A 106 -6.96 -1.77 16.57
CA ILE A 106 -6.30 -2.95 15.98
C ILE A 106 -6.07 -4.02 17.04
N ARG A 107 -5.60 -3.67 18.25
CA ARG A 107 -5.39 -4.62 19.35
C ARG A 107 -6.69 -5.21 19.90
N GLY A 108 -7.75 -4.39 20.01
CA GLY A 108 -9.05 -4.78 20.56
C GLY A 108 -9.99 -5.49 19.59
N ARG A 109 -9.60 -5.64 18.33
CA ARG A 109 -10.43 -6.22 17.26
C ARG A 109 -10.88 -7.64 17.60
N ARG A 110 -12.08 -8.00 17.16
CA ARG A 110 -12.58 -9.39 17.18
C ARG A 110 -12.59 -9.94 15.76
N GLY A 111 -11.56 -10.67 15.39
CA GLY A 111 -11.45 -11.33 14.09
C GLY A 111 -10.25 -10.88 13.26
N ARG A 112 -10.36 -11.07 11.94
CA ARG A 112 -9.26 -10.88 10.99
C ARG A 112 -8.98 -9.40 10.74
N LEU A 113 -7.70 -9.03 10.73
CA LEU A 113 -7.23 -7.74 10.26
C LEU A 113 -7.03 -7.78 8.73
N VAL A 114 -7.81 -6.97 8.02
CA VAL A 114 -7.66 -6.75 6.58
C VAL A 114 -6.93 -5.43 6.35
N VAL A 115 -5.77 -5.49 5.74
CA VAL A 115 -4.98 -4.31 5.38
C VAL A 115 -5.26 -3.93 3.94
N ALA A 116 -5.59 -2.66 3.69
CA ALA A 116 -5.80 -2.11 2.36
C ALA A 116 -4.54 -1.38 1.89
N GLY A 117 -3.76 -2.04 1.04
CA GLY A 117 -2.55 -1.50 0.42
C GLY A 117 -1.24 -1.87 1.13
N THR A 118 -0.20 -2.05 0.34
CA THR A 118 1.15 -2.42 0.80
C THR A 118 1.81 -1.34 1.66
N THR A 119 1.52 -0.07 1.38
CA THR A 119 1.92 1.11 2.16
C THR A 119 1.44 1.00 3.62
N ALA A 120 0.16 0.70 3.82
CA ALA A 120 -0.40 0.51 5.15
C ALA A 120 0.22 -0.71 5.84
N LEU A 121 0.45 -1.80 5.11
CA LEU A 121 1.08 -3.00 5.66
C LEU A 121 2.50 -2.71 6.19
N ARG A 122 3.33 -2.01 5.41
CA ARG A 122 4.69 -1.62 5.83
C ARG A 122 4.66 -0.82 7.11
N LEU A 123 3.75 0.15 7.23
CA LEU A 123 3.62 0.97 8.43
C LEU A 123 3.19 0.13 9.65
N LEU A 124 2.24 -0.78 9.50
CA LEU A 124 1.85 -1.68 10.58
C LEU A 124 3.02 -2.58 11.02
N GLU A 125 3.76 -3.17 10.07
CA GLU A 125 4.90 -4.03 10.38
C GLU A 125 6.06 -3.26 11.02
N ALA A 126 6.29 -1.99 10.64
CA ALA A 126 7.28 -1.13 11.27
C ALA A 126 6.93 -0.80 12.74
N ALA A 127 5.64 -0.65 13.04
CA ALA A 127 5.14 -0.33 14.37
C ALA A 127 4.82 -1.56 15.23
N ALA A 128 5.01 -2.78 14.70
CA ALA A 128 4.69 -4.01 15.39
C ALA A 128 5.89 -4.63 16.11
N ASP A 129 5.62 -5.15 17.30
CA ASP A 129 6.60 -5.92 18.06
C ASP A 129 6.76 -7.35 17.53
N ALA A 130 7.58 -8.15 18.22
CA ALA A 130 7.84 -9.54 17.85
C ALA A 130 6.59 -10.44 17.91
N SER A 131 5.56 -10.06 18.69
CA SER A 131 4.29 -10.78 18.77
C SER A 131 3.30 -10.38 17.66
N GLY A 132 3.61 -9.35 16.88
CA GLY A 132 2.70 -8.77 15.89
C GLY A 132 1.70 -7.76 16.49
N ALA A 133 1.86 -7.39 17.76
CA ALA A 133 1.04 -6.36 18.37
C ALA A 133 1.47 -4.98 17.88
N VAL A 134 0.51 -4.20 17.37
CA VAL A 134 0.75 -2.84 16.86
C VAL A 134 0.69 -1.83 18.00
N ALA A 135 1.76 -1.05 18.15
CA ALA A 135 1.84 0.07 19.08
C ALA A 135 1.50 1.41 18.37
N PRO A 136 1.11 2.45 19.12
CA PRO A 136 1.15 3.81 18.60
C PRO A 136 2.57 4.14 18.18
N TRP A 137 2.73 4.77 17.02
CA TRP A 137 4.04 5.00 16.44
C TRP A 137 4.01 6.20 15.50
N GLU A 138 5.09 6.96 15.48
CA GLU A 138 5.27 8.10 14.59
C GLU A 138 6.76 8.25 14.29
N GLY A 139 7.12 8.38 13.02
CA GLY A 139 8.50 8.51 12.61
C GLY A 139 8.74 8.05 11.19
N GLU A 140 10.00 7.84 10.86
CA GLU A 140 10.39 7.31 9.56
C GLU A 140 10.60 5.80 9.58
N THR A 141 10.28 5.15 8.47
CA THR A 141 10.56 3.72 8.26
C THR A 141 11.08 3.45 6.86
N ASP A 142 12.14 2.66 6.79
CA ASP A 142 12.70 2.09 5.56
C ASP A 142 12.47 0.57 5.50
N ILE A 143 11.46 0.07 6.20
CA ILE A 143 11.21 -1.38 6.30
C ILE A 143 11.06 -2.01 4.91
N PHE A 144 11.84 -3.06 4.67
CA PHE A 144 11.79 -3.86 3.46
C PHE A 144 11.24 -5.25 3.74
N LEU A 145 9.99 -5.48 3.34
CA LEU A 145 9.33 -6.78 3.44
C LEU A 145 9.63 -7.60 2.18
N ARG A 146 10.36 -8.71 2.34
CA ARG A 146 10.77 -9.59 1.24
C ARG A 146 10.88 -11.05 1.73
N PRO A 147 10.77 -12.04 0.83
CA PRO A 147 10.97 -13.45 1.19
C PRO A 147 12.36 -13.66 1.82
N GLY A 148 12.44 -14.46 2.88
CA GLY A 148 13.67 -14.66 3.67
C GLY A 148 14.10 -13.46 4.52
N GLY A 149 13.35 -12.36 4.52
CA GLY A 149 13.53 -11.22 5.40
C GLY A 149 12.69 -11.33 6.67
N ARG A 150 12.22 -10.17 7.18
CA ARG A 150 11.33 -10.11 8.33
C ARG A 150 9.97 -10.73 7.98
N GLU A 151 9.48 -11.61 8.85
CA GLU A 151 8.15 -12.18 8.77
C GLU A 151 7.07 -11.10 8.99
N VAL A 152 5.97 -11.21 8.24
CA VAL A 152 4.83 -10.29 8.31
C VAL A 152 3.81 -10.83 9.31
N ARG A 153 3.54 -10.10 10.40
CA ARG A 153 2.78 -10.63 11.55
C ARG A 153 1.47 -9.92 11.84
N THR A 154 1.31 -8.69 11.37
CA THR A 154 0.18 -7.82 11.76
C THR A 154 -1.13 -8.17 11.07
N ALA A 155 -1.06 -8.51 9.78
CA ALA A 155 -2.23 -8.65 8.91
C ALA A 155 -2.59 -10.11 8.61
N ASP A 156 -3.89 -10.40 8.61
CA ASP A 156 -4.41 -11.71 8.20
C ASP A 156 -4.72 -11.73 6.70
N LEU A 157 -5.24 -10.61 6.20
CA LEU A 157 -5.57 -10.41 4.79
C LEU A 157 -4.94 -9.11 4.26
N LEU A 158 -4.51 -9.11 3.01
CA LEU A 158 -4.00 -7.93 2.30
C LEU A 158 -4.80 -7.72 1.00
N LEU A 159 -5.49 -6.59 0.89
CA LEU A 159 -6.05 -6.11 -0.37
C LEU A 159 -5.03 -5.20 -1.06
N THR A 160 -4.61 -5.54 -2.27
CA THR A 160 -3.64 -4.76 -3.05
C THR A 160 -3.85 -4.91 -4.55
N ASN A 161 -3.18 -4.10 -5.37
CA ASN A 161 -3.16 -4.25 -6.83
C ASN A 161 -2.22 -5.39 -7.27
N PHE A 162 -2.28 -5.76 -8.55
CA PHE A 162 -1.21 -6.53 -9.18
C PHE A 162 0.00 -5.64 -9.47
N HIS A 163 1.18 -6.09 -9.05
CA HIS A 163 2.44 -5.35 -9.11
C HIS A 163 3.32 -5.83 -10.26
N LEU A 164 4.38 -5.09 -10.57
CA LEU A 164 5.35 -5.53 -11.57
C LEU A 164 6.16 -6.74 -11.07
N PRO A 165 6.43 -7.74 -11.92
CA PRO A 165 7.46 -8.73 -11.64
C PRO A 165 8.79 -8.06 -11.30
N ARG A 166 9.54 -8.62 -10.34
CA ARG A 166 10.84 -8.09 -9.87
C ARG A 166 10.76 -6.69 -9.23
N SER A 167 9.60 -6.26 -8.73
CA SER A 167 9.45 -5.04 -7.92
C SER A 167 9.52 -5.34 -6.42
N THR A 168 9.88 -4.33 -5.61
CA THR A 168 9.81 -4.41 -4.13
C THR A 168 8.40 -4.76 -3.64
N LEU A 169 7.36 -4.24 -4.31
CA LEU A 169 5.97 -4.56 -4.01
C LEU A 169 5.62 -6.02 -4.31
N PHE A 170 6.16 -6.58 -5.40
CA PHE A 170 6.00 -8.02 -5.67
C PHE A 170 6.71 -8.87 -4.61
N MET A 171 7.90 -8.46 -4.18
CA MET A 171 8.60 -9.14 -3.08
C MET A 171 7.80 -9.09 -1.78
N LEU A 172 7.18 -7.95 -1.45
CA LEU A 172 6.31 -7.82 -0.28
C LEU A 172 5.11 -8.76 -0.33
N VAL A 173 4.38 -8.84 -1.45
CA VAL A 173 3.24 -9.77 -1.55
C VAL A 173 3.68 -11.23 -1.56
N ALA A 174 4.88 -11.53 -2.08
CA ALA A 174 5.47 -12.87 -2.00
C ALA A 174 5.91 -13.22 -0.57
N ALA A 175 6.39 -12.25 0.20
CA ALA A 175 6.69 -12.41 1.62
C ALA A 175 5.40 -12.62 2.45
N PHE A 176 4.31 -11.98 2.04
CA PHE A 176 3.03 -12.06 2.74
C PHE A 176 2.28 -13.37 2.44
N ALA A 177 2.14 -13.76 1.17
CA ALA A 177 1.28 -14.86 0.74
C ALA A 177 2.05 -16.11 0.25
N GLY A 178 3.38 -16.04 0.18
CA GLY A 178 4.25 -17.09 -0.34
C GLY A 178 4.54 -16.95 -1.84
N LEU A 179 5.79 -17.21 -2.23
CA LEU A 179 6.27 -17.00 -3.61
C LEU A 179 5.53 -17.85 -4.64
N GLU A 180 5.36 -19.15 -4.39
CA GLU A 180 4.71 -20.06 -5.34
C GLU A 180 3.22 -19.74 -5.52
N ARG A 181 2.53 -19.39 -4.43
CA ARG A 181 1.13 -18.92 -4.48
C ARG A 181 1.03 -17.64 -5.33
N MET A 182 1.92 -16.68 -5.13
CA MET A 182 1.92 -15.44 -5.91
C MET A 182 2.25 -15.69 -7.40
N ARG A 183 3.18 -16.60 -7.71
CA ARG A 183 3.48 -17.01 -9.10
C ARG A 183 2.25 -17.60 -9.78
N ALA A 184 1.55 -18.53 -9.11
CA ALA A 184 0.34 -19.13 -9.64
C ALA A 184 -0.78 -18.09 -9.85
N ALA A 185 -1.01 -17.21 -8.89
CA ALA A 185 -2.00 -16.14 -8.99
C ALA A 185 -1.70 -15.18 -10.16
N TYR A 186 -0.43 -14.82 -10.37
CA TYR A 186 -0.04 -13.93 -11.46
C TYR A 186 -0.14 -14.61 -12.82
N ALA A 187 0.25 -15.89 -12.92
CA ALA A 187 0.07 -16.66 -14.16
C ALA A 187 -1.41 -16.74 -14.56
N HIS A 188 -2.29 -16.99 -13.59
CA HIS A 188 -3.74 -16.95 -13.80
C HIS A 188 -4.22 -15.56 -14.25
N ALA A 189 -3.81 -14.50 -13.54
CA ALA A 189 -4.20 -13.13 -13.87
C ALA A 189 -3.79 -12.73 -15.31
N VAL A 190 -2.59 -13.13 -15.75
CA VAL A 190 -2.15 -12.92 -17.15
C VAL A 190 -3.00 -13.72 -18.12
N GLN A 191 -3.24 -15.01 -17.86
CA GLN A 191 -4.06 -15.87 -18.71
C GLN A 191 -5.49 -15.35 -18.86
N GLN A 192 -6.07 -14.83 -17.78
CA GLN A 192 -7.42 -14.26 -17.74
C GLN A 192 -7.47 -12.76 -18.12
N ARG A 193 -6.35 -12.17 -18.55
CA ARG A 193 -6.25 -10.77 -19.01
C ARG A 193 -6.71 -9.75 -17.96
N TYR A 194 -6.36 -9.97 -16.69
CA TYR A 194 -6.51 -8.97 -15.65
C TYR A 194 -5.68 -7.73 -16.00
N ARG A 195 -6.15 -6.58 -15.55
CA ARG A 195 -5.45 -5.31 -15.66
C ARG A 195 -4.48 -5.19 -14.49
N PHE A 196 -3.24 -4.80 -14.74
CA PHE A 196 -2.20 -4.68 -13.72
C PHE A 196 -2.01 -3.22 -13.32
N PHE A 197 -1.14 -2.97 -12.34
CA PHE A 197 -0.74 -1.64 -11.86
C PHE A 197 -1.82 -0.88 -11.10
N SER A 198 -1.58 0.42 -10.87
CA SER A 198 -2.34 1.28 -9.96
C SER A 198 -3.82 1.41 -10.32
N TYR A 199 -4.14 1.43 -11.62
CA TYR A 199 -5.52 1.51 -12.13
C TYR A 199 -6.05 0.16 -12.65
N GLY A 200 -5.29 -0.91 -12.41
CA GLY A 200 -5.68 -2.27 -12.76
C GLY A 200 -6.67 -2.86 -11.77
N ASP A 201 -6.79 -4.18 -11.79
CA ASP A 201 -7.61 -4.95 -10.87
C ASP A 201 -6.92 -5.13 -9.51
N ALA A 202 -7.73 -5.52 -8.52
CA ALA A 202 -7.28 -5.82 -7.16
C ALA A 202 -7.17 -7.33 -6.92
N CYS A 203 -6.36 -7.68 -5.92
CA CYS A 203 -6.22 -9.02 -5.39
C CYS A 203 -6.39 -8.96 -3.86
N LEU A 204 -7.17 -9.87 -3.30
CA LEU A 204 -7.27 -10.11 -1.87
C LEU A 204 -6.44 -11.35 -1.54
N LEU A 205 -5.40 -11.15 -0.75
CA LEU A 205 -4.44 -12.19 -0.37
C LEU A 205 -4.67 -12.62 1.06
N GLU A 206 -4.57 -13.92 1.33
CA GLU A 206 -4.44 -14.46 2.68
C GLU A 206 -2.97 -14.69 3.00
N ARG A 207 -2.58 -14.38 4.24
CA ARG A 207 -1.20 -14.60 4.71
C ARG A 207 -0.84 -16.09 4.54
N GLY A 208 0.38 -16.34 4.06
CA GLY A 208 0.95 -17.68 3.98
C GLY A 208 1.21 -18.25 5.38
N GLU A 209 1.04 -19.56 5.53
CA GLU A 209 1.51 -20.30 6.70
C GLU A 209 3.04 -20.45 6.67
#